data_AF-A0A370LTU4-F1
#
_entry.id   AF-A0A370LTU4-F1
#
_cell.length_a   1.000
_cell.length_b   1.000
_cell.length_c   1.000
_cell.angle_alpha   90.00
_cell.angle_beta   90.00
_cell.angle_gamma   90.00
#
_symmetry.space_group_name_H-M   'P 1'
#
loop_
_entity.id
_entity.type
_entity.pdbx_description
1 polymer ?
#
loop_
_entity_poly.entity_id
_entity_poly.type
_entity_poly.pdbx_seq_one_letter_code
_entity_poly.pdbx_strand_id
1 'polypeptide(L)'
;MSSDLRIKKLRGSGGYIMASVNDDQQRKGNLGGPDLFLAPIGRLDSDTISKYFCNTCEKDYEGSPRIEYENPNEEVAENLILLEKGQYICATCGSTLAEYREFRKPDEMTDVGNARPMEQSNPFESPEQTFTPPQTTTEPPSFTEPEPEPQSIPEPPMSPPTPSFSTQQSSPPAAESQPVGSVSSIVGMAVYNEEAKRIGTAKQIGIDSSQSLVLVISNNNGSDQTIPWSNIKKVGEIVLVGTSSAASQAPPTVAPPVQTPTDSGKCPSCNFVNKAGSKFCEECGTKI
;
A
#
# COMPACT_ATOMS: atom_id res chain seq x y z
N MET A 1 34.68 -5.45 2.12
CA MET A 1 33.82 -4.26 1.98
C MET A 1 32.68 -4.43 2.96
N SER A 2 32.77 -3.80 4.13
CA SER A 2 31.68 -3.88 5.11
C SER A 2 30.50 -3.10 4.54
N SER A 3 29.45 -3.82 4.15
CA SER A 3 28.13 -3.22 3.92
C SER A 3 27.64 -2.71 5.27
N ASP A 4 27.92 -1.43 5.54
CA ASP A 4 27.66 -0.76 6.81
C ASP A 4 26.14 -0.57 6.95
N LEU A 5 25.47 -1.62 7.43
CA LEU A 5 24.03 -1.66 7.62
C LEU A 5 23.66 -0.66 8.73
N ARG A 6 23.02 0.45 8.34
CA ARG A 6 22.61 1.50 9.27
C ARG A 6 21.10 1.52 9.39
N ILE A 7 20.61 1.56 10.62
CA ILE A 7 19.18 1.75 10.88
C ILE A 7 18.81 3.18 10.45
N LYS A 8 17.93 3.27 9.46
CA LYS A 8 17.40 4.52 8.93
C LYS A 8 15.89 4.55 9.03
N LYS A 9 15.34 5.76 9.14
CA LYS A 9 13.91 6.01 9.08
C LYS A 9 13.48 6.09 7.63
N LEU A 10 12.63 5.16 7.22
CA LEU A 10 12.06 5.10 5.88
C LEU A 10 10.60 5.53 5.95
N ARG A 11 10.27 6.63 5.29
CA ARG A 11 8.94 7.21 5.25
C ARG A 11 8.05 6.47 4.24
N GLY A 12 6.82 6.21 4.65
CA GLY A 12 5.74 5.68 3.82
C GLY A 12 4.54 6.61 3.83
N SER A 13 3.55 6.33 2.98
CA SER A 13 2.29 7.09 2.92
C SER A 13 1.47 6.97 4.22
N GLY A 14 1.46 5.79 4.83
CA GLY A 14 0.70 5.48 6.05
C GLY A 14 1.54 5.44 7.33
N GLY A 15 2.82 5.86 7.29
CA GLY A 15 3.68 5.72 8.46
C GLY A 15 5.17 5.88 8.20
N TYR A 16 5.98 5.23 9.01
CA TYR A 16 7.41 5.05 8.75
C TYR A 16 7.90 3.71 9.29
N ILE A 17 8.93 3.17 8.67
CA ILE A 17 9.58 1.92 9.09
C ILE A 17 11.04 2.25 9.41
N MET A 18 11.53 1.73 10.52
CA MET A 18 12.94 1.81 10.88
C MET A 18 13.60 0.49 10.51
N ALA A 19 14.49 0.53 9.54
CA ALA A 19 15.15 -0.66 9.04
C ALA A 19 16.63 -0.40 8.74
N SER A 20 17.43 -1.46 8.82
CA SER A 20 18.82 -1.46 8.41
C SER A 20 18.91 -1.45 6.89
N VAL A 21 19.42 -0.36 6.33
CA VAL A 21 19.59 -0.19 4.87
C VAL A 21 21.05 -0.08 4.48
N ASN A 22 21.36 -0.59 3.29
CA ASN A 22 22.68 -0.45 2.64
C ASN A 22 22.78 0.88 1.89
N ASP A 23 24.01 1.30 1.53
CA ASP A 23 24.27 2.51 0.74
C ASP A 23 23.47 2.57 -0.57
N ASP A 24 23.30 1.43 -1.25
CA ASP A 24 22.53 1.36 -2.50
C ASP A 24 21.03 1.62 -2.28
N GLN A 25 20.47 1.04 -1.22
CA GLN A 25 19.09 1.29 -0.81
C GLN A 25 18.92 2.74 -0.34
N GLN A 26 19.90 3.29 0.38
CA GLN A 26 19.86 4.68 0.80
C GLN A 26 19.90 5.64 -0.40
N ARG A 27 20.70 5.34 -1.42
CA ARG A 27 20.74 6.12 -2.66
C ARG A 27 19.42 6.07 -3.41
N LYS A 28 18.77 4.90 -3.50
CA LYS A 28 17.43 4.75 -4.11
C LYS A 28 16.35 5.47 -3.30
N GLY A 29 16.42 5.38 -1.98
CA GLY A 29 15.47 5.98 -1.05
C GLY A 29 15.51 7.50 -0.98
N ASN A 30 16.63 8.13 -1.38
CA ASN A 30 16.81 9.57 -1.34
C ASN A 30 16.25 10.21 -2.61
N LEU A 31 15.10 10.86 -2.48
CA LEU A 31 14.43 11.58 -3.57
C LEU A 31 14.81 13.08 -3.62
N GLY A 32 15.98 13.45 -3.10
CA GLY A 32 16.45 14.85 -3.05
C GLY A 32 15.99 15.64 -1.82
N GLY A 33 15.50 14.95 -0.78
CA GLY A 33 15.08 15.54 0.48
C GLY A 33 15.85 14.96 1.70
N PRO A 34 15.57 15.45 2.91
CA PRO A 34 16.17 14.92 4.14
C PRO A 34 15.60 13.53 4.52
N ASP A 35 14.41 13.20 4.02
CA ASP A 35 13.74 11.94 4.29
C ASP A 35 14.06 10.85 3.25
N LEU A 36 14.16 9.62 3.74
CA LEU A 36 14.30 8.42 2.91
C LEU A 36 12.94 7.77 2.71
N PHE A 37 12.61 7.31 1.49
CA PHE A 37 11.30 6.74 1.19
C PHE A 37 11.36 5.23 0.91
N LEU A 38 10.34 4.49 1.35
CA LEU A 38 10.22 3.05 1.08
C LEU A 38 9.93 2.73 -0.38
N ALA A 39 9.13 3.57 -1.04
CA ALA A 39 8.64 3.32 -2.40
C ALA A 39 9.76 3.02 -3.42
N PRO A 40 10.84 3.81 -3.51
CA PRO A 40 11.94 3.54 -4.45
C PRO A 40 12.97 2.50 -3.92
N ILE A 41 12.97 2.17 -2.63
CA ILE A 41 13.89 1.17 -2.06
C ILE A 41 13.46 -0.25 -2.46
N GLY A 42 12.15 -0.51 -2.48
CA GLY A 42 11.59 -1.82 -2.81
C GLY A 42 11.28 -2.67 -1.58
N ARG A 43 11.41 -3.99 -1.74
CA ARG A 43 11.19 -4.98 -0.69
C ARG A 43 12.33 -4.93 0.34
N LEU A 44 11.96 -4.72 1.60
CA LEU A 44 12.83 -4.93 2.74
C LEU A 44 12.49 -6.27 3.38
N ASP A 45 13.54 -6.97 3.76
CA ASP A 45 13.41 -8.20 4.50
C ASP A 45 12.93 -7.94 5.94
N SER A 46 12.09 -8.84 6.46
CA SER A 46 11.53 -8.70 7.81
C SER A 46 12.60 -8.71 8.90
N ASP A 47 13.78 -9.28 8.65
CA ASP A 47 14.90 -9.28 9.58
C ASP A 47 15.63 -7.93 9.64
N THR A 48 15.53 -7.12 8.59
CA THR A 48 16.18 -5.79 8.55
C THR A 48 15.36 -4.72 9.23
N ILE A 49 14.05 -4.95 9.42
CA ILE A 49 13.13 -4.00 10.03
C ILE A 49 13.09 -4.23 11.55
N SER A 50 13.48 -3.21 12.32
CA SER A 50 13.45 -3.29 13.78
C SER A 50 12.10 -2.84 14.36
N LYS A 51 11.48 -1.83 13.75
CA LYS A 51 10.25 -1.20 14.27
C LYS A 51 9.52 -0.45 13.18
N TYR A 52 8.20 -0.31 13.32
CA TYR A 52 7.37 0.49 12.43
C TYR A 52 6.38 1.36 13.20
N PHE A 53 5.97 2.46 12.58
CA PHE A 53 4.95 3.35 13.09
C PHE A 53 3.80 3.42 12.10
N CYS A 54 2.59 3.27 12.59
CA CYS A 54 1.37 3.40 11.80
C CYS A 54 0.71 4.75 12.09
N ASN A 55 0.50 5.58 11.06
CA ASN A 55 -0.24 6.84 11.20
C ASN A 55 -1.72 6.58 11.57
N THR A 56 -2.33 5.49 11.10
CA THR A 56 -3.74 5.18 11.40
C THR A 56 -3.95 4.79 12.87
N CYS A 57 -3.00 4.08 13.45
CA CYS A 57 -3.04 3.72 14.88
C CYS A 57 -2.39 4.78 15.78
N GLU A 58 -1.66 5.73 15.18
CA GLU A 58 -0.77 6.69 15.86
C GLU A 58 0.13 6.01 16.90
N LYS A 59 0.61 4.80 16.58
CA LYS A 59 1.34 3.93 17.51
C LYS A 59 2.59 3.34 16.87
N ASP A 60 3.63 3.23 17.68
CA ASP A 60 4.82 2.46 17.38
C ASP A 60 4.63 0.98 17.71
N TYR A 61 5.18 0.14 16.86
CA TYR A 61 5.16 -1.32 16.96
C TYR A 61 6.57 -1.85 16.76
N GLU A 62 6.96 -2.80 17.60
CA GLU A 62 8.24 -3.50 17.49
C GLU A 62 8.13 -4.65 16.49
N GLY A 63 9.18 -4.83 15.68
CA GLY A 63 9.24 -5.85 14.63
C GLY A 63 8.79 -5.35 13.25
N SER A 64 8.44 -6.32 12.39
CA SER A 64 8.08 -6.08 10.99
C SER A 64 6.57 -5.99 10.78
N PRO A 65 6.09 -5.06 9.93
CA PRO A 65 4.72 -5.09 9.45
C PRO A 65 4.49 -6.29 8.52
N ARG A 66 3.23 -6.66 8.28
CA ARG A 66 2.87 -7.74 7.36
C ARG A 66 3.15 -7.30 5.93
N ILE A 67 4.04 -8.00 5.23
CA ILE A 67 4.41 -7.68 3.84
C ILE A 67 3.64 -8.62 2.91
N GLU A 68 2.85 -8.05 2.01
CA GLU A 68 2.13 -8.80 0.96
C GLU A 68 2.67 -8.34 -0.40
N TYR A 69 3.14 -9.27 -1.21
CA TYR A 69 3.76 -8.97 -2.50
C TYR A 69 3.10 -9.79 -3.61
N GLU A 70 3.01 -9.18 -4.79
CA GLU A 70 2.42 -9.72 -6.00
C GLU A 70 3.40 -9.49 -7.15
N ASN A 71 3.66 -10.52 -7.96
CA ASN A 71 4.57 -10.46 -9.09
C ASN A 71 3.76 -10.45 -10.39
N PRO A 72 3.34 -9.26 -10.88
CA PRO A 72 2.56 -9.17 -12.11
C PRO A 72 3.40 -9.40 -13.37
N ASN A 73 4.72 -9.17 -13.33
CA ASN A 73 5.60 -9.28 -14.50
C ASN A 73 5.04 -8.56 -15.75
N GLU A 74 4.41 -7.39 -15.55
CA GLU A 74 3.68 -6.66 -16.59
C GLU A 74 4.54 -5.55 -17.20
N GLU A 75 4.51 -5.43 -18.52
CA GLU A 75 5.17 -4.35 -19.26
C GLU A 75 4.36 -3.05 -19.13
N VAL A 76 4.82 -2.14 -18.28
CA VAL A 76 4.12 -0.86 -18.04
C VAL A 76 4.53 0.23 -19.03
N ALA A 77 5.70 0.10 -19.67
CA ALA A 77 6.19 0.99 -20.71
C ALA A 77 7.19 0.27 -21.63
N GLU A 78 7.55 0.90 -22.75
CA GLU A 78 8.59 0.42 -23.66
C GLU A 78 9.89 0.13 -22.88
N ASN A 79 10.33 -1.14 -22.87
CA ASN A 79 11.52 -1.63 -22.16
C ASN A 79 11.49 -1.46 -20.62
N LEU A 80 10.33 -1.37 -19.98
CA LEU A 80 10.20 -1.26 -18.53
C LEU A 80 9.10 -2.20 -17.98
N ILE A 81 9.54 -3.23 -17.28
CA ILE A 81 8.69 -4.28 -16.72
C ILE A 81 8.48 -4.01 -15.22
N LEU A 82 7.24 -3.96 -14.76
CA LEU A 82 6.90 -4.02 -13.34
C LEU A 82 7.02 -5.48 -12.88
N LEU A 83 8.14 -5.79 -12.24
CA LEU A 83 8.45 -7.15 -11.82
C LEU A 83 7.65 -7.54 -10.58
N GLU A 84 7.66 -6.68 -9.56
CA GLU A 84 7.05 -6.92 -8.26
C GLU A 84 6.36 -5.65 -7.77
N LYS A 85 5.15 -5.79 -7.22
CA LYS A 85 4.54 -4.77 -6.37
C LYS A 85 4.31 -5.38 -5.00
N GLY A 86 4.58 -4.63 -3.95
CA GLY A 86 4.24 -5.08 -2.61
C GLY A 86 3.78 -3.97 -1.71
N GLN A 87 3.04 -4.36 -0.68
CA GLN A 87 2.43 -3.49 0.29
C GLN A 87 2.88 -3.90 1.70
N TYR A 88 3.32 -2.91 2.47
CA TYR A 88 3.57 -3.06 3.90
C TYR A 88 2.29 -2.72 4.63
N ILE A 89 1.75 -3.68 5.37
CA ILE A 89 0.44 -3.59 6.03
C ILE A 89 0.65 -3.68 7.55
N CYS A 90 0.02 -2.78 8.29
CA CYS A 90 0.03 -2.82 9.75
C CYS A 90 -0.64 -4.11 10.25
N ALA A 91 0.04 -4.88 11.09
CA ALA A 91 -0.50 -6.14 11.61
C ALA A 91 -1.71 -5.95 12.54
N THR A 92 -1.87 -4.77 13.14
CA THR A 92 -2.91 -4.49 14.14
C THR A 92 -4.22 -4.01 13.51
N CYS A 93 -4.14 -3.07 12.56
CA CYS A 93 -5.33 -2.45 11.95
C CYS A 93 -5.54 -2.84 10.47
N GLY A 94 -4.58 -3.52 9.84
CA GLY A 94 -4.66 -3.86 8.42
C GLY A 94 -4.48 -2.68 7.45
N SER A 95 -4.07 -1.49 7.93
CA SER A 95 -3.84 -0.33 7.08
C SER A 95 -2.51 -0.40 6.34
N THR A 96 -2.49 0.04 5.08
CA THR A 96 -1.28 0.11 4.25
C THR A 96 -0.34 1.22 4.73
N LEU A 97 0.85 0.86 5.18
CA LEU A 97 1.91 1.76 5.63
C LEU A 97 2.71 2.34 4.46
N ALA A 98 2.98 1.52 3.45
CA ALA A 98 3.69 1.90 2.25
C ALA A 98 3.42 0.90 1.13
N GLU A 99 3.49 1.36 -0.11
CA GLU A 99 3.55 0.54 -1.31
C GLU A 99 4.93 0.70 -1.96
N TYR A 100 5.50 -0.38 -2.47
CA TYR A 100 6.70 -0.37 -3.29
C TYR A 100 6.44 -1.07 -4.62
N ARG A 101 7.22 -0.67 -5.63
CA ARG A 101 7.16 -1.19 -6.99
C ARG A 101 8.58 -1.39 -7.47
N GLU A 102 8.91 -2.61 -7.87
CA GLU A 102 10.21 -2.92 -8.45
C GLU A 102 10.08 -3.05 -9.96
N PHE A 103 10.82 -2.20 -10.66
CA PHE A 103 10.88 -2.20 -12.11
C PHE A 103 12.18 -2.82 -12.58
N ARG A 104 12.11 -3.67 -13.59
CA ARG A 104 13.25 -4.19 -14.33
C ARG A 104 13.23 -3.67 -15.74
N LYS A 105 14.35 -3.13 -16.18
CA LYS A 105 14.60 -2.85 -17.59
C LYS A 105 15.35 -4.05 -18.17
N PRO A 106 14.76 -4.83 -19.08
CA PRO A 106 15.46 -5.96 -19.71
C PRO A 106 16.71 -5.53 -20.49
N ASP A 107 16.83 -4.25 -20.84
CA ASP A 107 17.95 -3.70 -21.63
C ASP A 107 19.23 -3.39 -20.81
N GLU A 108 19.25 -3.61 -19.49
CA GLU A 108 20.44 -3.31 -18.66
C GLU A 108 21.55 -4.39 -18.74
N MET A 109 21.49 -5.30 -19.73
CA MET A 109 22.61 -6.21 -20.06
C MET A 109 23.30 -5.86 -21.39
N THR A 110 22.80 -4.86 -22.11
CA THR A 110 23.41 -4.33 -23.32
C THR A 110 23.35 -2.81 -23.27
N ASP A 111 24.50 -2.18 -23.03
CA ASP A 111 24.75 -0.77 -23.37
C ASP A 111 24.23 0.32 -22.40
N VAL A 112 24.65 0.25 -21.13
CA VAL A 112 24.77 1.48 -20.33
C VAL A 112 26.18 2.06 -20.50
N GLY A 113 26.36 2.84 -21.57
CA GLY A 113 27.32 3.95 -21.58
C GLY A 113 28.78 3.65 -21.92
N ASN A 114 29.06 2.98 -23.05
CA ASN A 114 30.36 3.19 -23.71
C ASN A 114 30.34 4.53 -24.45
N ALA A 115 30.63 5.62 -23.75
CA ALA A 115 31.09 6.83 -24.43
C ALA A 115 32.35 6.45 -25.22
N ARG A 116 32.25 6.33 -26.54
CA ARG A 116 33.42 6.13 -27.40
C ARG A 116 34.35 7.33 -27.22
N PRO A 117 35.58 7.16 -26.72
CA PRO A 117 36.60 8.17 -26.93
C PRO A 117 36.78 8.28 -28.44
N MET A 118 36.65 9.50 -28.97
CA MET A 118 37.11 9.83 -30.31
C MET A 118 38.63 9.63 -30.34
N GLU A 119 39.06 8.41 -30.69
CA GLU A 119 40.46 8.10 -30.98
C GLU A 119 40.90 8.94 -32.18
N GLN A 120 41.87 9.82 -31.91
CA GLN A 120 42.72 10.44 -32.92
C GLN A 120 43.26 9.36 -33.85
N SER A 121 42.84 9.41 -35.11
CA SER A 121 43.50 8.71 -36.20
C SER A 121 43.99 9.75 -37.21
N ASN A 122 45.22 10.21 -36.99
CA ASN A 122 46.12 10.46 -38.11
C ASN A 122 46.49 9.09 -38.68
N PRO A 123 46.38 8.88 -39.99
CA PRO A 123 47.59 8.98 -40.80
C PRO A 123 47.39 9.54 -42.21
N PHE A 124 48.26 10.47 -42.57
CA PHE A 124 49.10 10.52 -43.78
C PHE A 124 48.46 10.53 -45.19
N GLU A 125 49.08 11.40 -46.01
CA GLU A 125 49.28 11.34 -47.47
C GLU A 125 48.41 12.23 -48.38
N SER A 126 49.06 13.28 -48.91
CA SER A 126 48.67 14.09 -50.07
C SER A 126 48.80 13.29 -51.38
N PRO A 127 48.24 13.75 -52.52
CA PRO A 127 48.89 14.81 -53.30
C PRO A 127 47.95 15.88 -53.88
N GLU A 128 48.59 16.99 -54.23
CA GLU A 128 48.16 18.18 -54.96
C GLU A 128 47.12 17.95 -56.07
N GLN A 129 46.16 18.87 -56.23
CA GLN A 129 46.02 19.68 -57.46
C GLN A 129 45.42 21.07 -57.16
N THR A 130 46.31 22.05 -57.26
CA THR A 130 46.18 23.47 -57.62
C THR A 130 44.88 23.90 -58.31
N PHE A 131 44.25 24.99 -57.84
CA PHE A 131 43.87 26.18 -58.64
C PHE A 131 43.52 27.36 -57.70
N THR A 132 44.23 28.47 -57.88
CA THR A 132 44.10 29.78 -57.20
C THR A 132 43.15 30.74 -58.00
N PRO A 133 42.97 32.03 -57.63
CA PRO A 133 41.87 32.63 -56.83
C PRO A 133 41.04 33.65 -57.67
N PRO A 134 40.09 34.44 -57.08
CA PRO A 134 40.50 35.77 -56.59
C PRO A 134 39.77 36.31 -55.34
N GLN A 135 40.58 37.06 -54.58
CA GLN A 135 40.37 38.17 -53.66
C GLN A 135 38.95 38.79 -53.51
N THR A 136 38.57 39.13 -52.28
CA THR A 136 38.19 40.51 -51.89
C THR A 136 38.35 40.73 -50.37
N THR A 137 39.25 41.66 -50.07
CA THR A 137 39.48 42.53 -48.91
C THR A 137 38.26 42.80 -48.00
N THR A 138 38.44 42.80 -46.66
CA THR A 138 38.57 44.03 -45.82
C THR A 138 38.62 43.67 -44.31
N GLU A 139 39.47 44.39 -43.59
CA GLU A 139 39.77 44.40 -42.14
C GLU A 139 38.59 44.86 -41.21
N PRO A 140 38.76 44.77 -39.86
CA PRO A 140 37.71 44.76 -38.84
C PRO A 140 37.38 46.15 -38.25
N PRO A 141 36.47 46.23 -37.24
CA PRO A 141 36.99 46.37 -35.87
C PRO A 141 36.18 45.67 -34.76
N SER A 142 36.92 45.18 -33.76
CA SER A 142 36.75 45.36 -32.30
C SER A 142 35.34 45.34 -31.67
N PHE A 143 35.07 44.30 -30.87
CA PHE A 143 34.34 44.48 -29.62
C PHE A 143 34.79 43.44 -28.58
N THR A 144 35.52 43.92 -27.58
CA THR A 144 35.86 43.25 -26.34
C THR A 144 34.61 43.15 -25.48
N GLU A 145 34.20 41.96 -25.07
CA GLU A 145 33.20 41.78 -24.00
C GLU A 145 33.85 41.08 -22.79
N PRO A 146 33.83 41.71 -21.60
CA PRO A 146 34.42 41.17 -20.38
C PRO A 146 33.43 40.33 -19.56
N GLU A 147 34.02 39.34 -18.88
CA GLU A 147 33.50 38.52 -17.80
C GLU A 147 32.84 39.33 -16.65
N PRO A 148 31.71 38.87 -16.08
CA PRO A 148 31.25 39.37 -14.78
C PRO A 148 31.50 38.36 -13.65
N GLU A 149 32.36 38.77 -12.72
CA GLU A 149 32.52 38.22 -11.36
C GLU A 149 31.31 38.53 -10.44
N PRO A 150 31.15 37.79 -9.33
CA PRO A 150 29.95 37.82 -8.47
C PRO A 150 29.99 38.94 -7.42
N GLN A 151 28.84 39.56 -7.13
CA GLN A 151 28.69 40.50 -6.02
C GLN A 151 27.59 40.10 -5.03
N SER A 152 28.00 40.10 -3.76
CA SER A 152 27.27 39.88 -2.52
C SER A 152 26.30 41.00 -2.19
N ILE A 153 25.12 40.70 -1.62
CA ILE A 153 24.25 41.71 -0.98
C ILE A 153 23.67 41.14 0.34
N PRO A 154 23.66 41.92 1.46
CA PRO A 154 23.42 41.44 2.82
C PRO A 154 21.96 41.50 3.31
N GLU A 155 21.67 40.75 4.40
CA GLU A 155 20.46 40.86 5.25
C GLU A 155 20.34 42.23 5.95
N PRO A 156 19.11 42.71 6.25
CA PRO A 156 18.68 42.91 7.67
C PRO A 156 17.12 42.87 7.88
N PRO A 157 16.54 43.28 9.03
CA PRO A 157 16.33 42.52 10.26
C PRO A 157 14.84 42.43 10.74
N MET A 158 14.60 41.67 11.82
CA MET A 158 13.32 41.43 12.52
C MET A 158 12.51 42.68 12.96
N SER A 159 11.17 42.56 13.03
CA SER A 159 10.33 42.71 14.25
C SER A 159 8.78 42.60 13.99
N PRO A 160 7.93 42.30 15.02
CA PRO A 160 6.50 41.93 14.89
C PRO A 160 5.50 43.09 15.19
N PRO A 161 4.17 42.94 14.93
CA PRO A 161 3.21 42.57 15.99
C PRO A 161 1.94 41.76 15.55
N THR A 162 1.28 41.14 16.52
CA THR A 162 -0.08 40.51 16.56
C THR A 162 -1.24 41.55 16.55
N PRO A 163 -2.52 41.19 16.75
CA PRO A 163 -3.43 40.28 16.02
C PRO A 163 -4.72 41.01 15.56
N SER A 164 -5.44 40.50 14.54
CA SER A 164 -6.83 40.93 14.29
C SER A 164 -7.74 39.73 14.14
N PHE A 165 -8.67 39.63 15.09
CA PHE A 165 -9.88 38.84 15.06
C PHE A 165 -10.75 39.27 13.89
N SER A 166 -11.19 38.33 13.06
CA SER A 166 -12.45 38.48 12.35
C SER A 166 -13.16 37.13 12.31
N THR A 167 -14.21 37.05 13.13
CA THR A 167 -15.19 35.97 13.17
C THR A 167 -15.96 35.97 11.86
N GLN A 168 -15.81 34.93 11.04
CA GLN A 168 -16.78 34.63 9.99
C GLN A 168 -17.18 33.17 10.04
N GLN A 169 -18.33 33.01 10.69
CA GLN A 169 -19.27 31.91 10.65
C GLN A 169 -19.53 31.48 9.20
N SER A 170 -19.19 30.24 8.87
CA SER A 170 -19.71 29.55 7.69
C SER A 170 -20.02 28.10 8.07
N SER A 171 -21.22 27.72 7.70
CA SER A 171 -21.95 26.47 7.92
C SER A 171 -21.18 25.24 7.44
N PRO A 172 -21.48 24.03 7.94
CA PRO A 172 -20.95 22.80 7.34
C PRO A 172 -21.56 22.62 5.95
N PRO A 173 -20.78 22.45 4.87
CA PRO A 173 -21.31 21.83 3.68
C PRO A 173 -21.59 20.36 4.00
N ALA A 174 -22.79 19.94 3.63
CA ALA A 174 -23.22 18.55 3.66
C ALA A 174 -22.14 17.65 3.04
N ALA A 175 -21.85 16.55 3.74
CA ALA A 175 -21.04 15.48 3.23
C ALA A 175 -21.71 14.91 1.97
N GLU A 176 -21.28 15.41 0.81
CA GLU A 176 -21.54 14.76 -0.46
C GLU A 176 -20.61 13.56 -0.51
N SER A 177 -21.15 12.43 -0.07
CA SER A 177 -20.59 11.10 -0.24
C SER A 177 -20.24 10.90 -1.71
N GLN A 178 -18.96 11.03 -2.04
CA GLN A 178 -18.45 10.64 -3.34
C GLN A 178 -18.63 9.12 -3.49
N PRO A 179 -19.22 8.64 -4.59
CA PRO A 179 -19.32 7.22 -4.85
C PRO A 179 -17.91 6.70 -5.13
N VAL A 180 -17.32 6.04 -4.15
CA VAL A 180 -16.15 5.20 -4.34
C VAL A 180 -16.47 4.20 -5.46
N GLY A 181 -15.53 4.10 -6.40
CA GLY A 181 -15.72 3.48 -7.71
C GLY A 181 -16.39 2.10 -7.66
N SER A 182 -17.35 1.92 -8.56
CA SER A 182 -17.68 0.65 -9.21
C SER A 182 -17.86 -0.58 -8.31
N VAL A 183 -18.50 -0.43 -7.15
CA VAL A 183 -19.09 -1.58 -6.42
C VAL A 183 -20.34 -2.14 -7.11
N SER A 184 -20.81 -1.50 -8.20
CA SER A 184 -21.96 -1.92 -9.00
C SER A 184 -21.71 -3.13 -9.91
N SER A 185 -20.47 -3.58 -10.07
CA SER A 185 -20.14 -4.67 -11.00
C SER A 185 -20.30 -6.07 -10.41
N ILE A 186 -20.51 -6.19 -9.09
CA ILE A 186 -20.71 -7.50 -8.45
C ILE A 186 -22.16 -7.98 -8.51
N VAL A 187 -23.10 -7.08 -8.80
CA VAL A 187 -24.52 -7.39 -8.96
C VAL A 187 -24.72 -8.09 -10.29
N GLY A 188 -25.32 -9.29 -10.27
CA GLY A 188 -25.49 -10.15 -11.45
C GLY A 188 -24.41 -11.22 -11.60
N MET A 189 -23.36 -11.23 -10.76
CA MET A 189 -22.33 -12.26 -10.80
C MET A 189 -22.84 -13.61 -10.25
N ALA A 190 -22.38 -14.69 -10.86
CA ALA A 190 -22.62 -16.04 -10.35
C ALA A 190 -21.75 -16.32 -9.13
N VAL A 191 -22.40 -16.79 -8.05
CA VAL A 191 -21.74 -17.10 -6.79
C VAL A 191 -21.63 -18.61 -6.65
N TYR A 192 -20.44 -19.09 -6.29
CA TYR A 192 -20.11 -20.50 -6.12
C TYR A 192 -19.60 -20.78 -4.71
N ASN A 193 -19.90 -21.98 -4.21
CA ASN A 193 -19.28 -22.49 -2.98
C ASN A 193 -17.94 -23.19 -3.28
N GLU A 194 -17.27 -23.65 -2.24
CA GLU A 194 -15.99 -24.37 -2.32
C GLU A 194 -16.06 -25.69 -3.10
N GLU A 195 -17.25 -26.29 -3.22
CA GLU A 195 -17.51 -27.50 -4.01
C GLU A 195 -17.79 -27.20 -5.50
N ALA A 196 -17.50 -25.96 -5.95
CA ALA A 196 -17.80 -25.47 -7.30
C ALA A 196 -19.30 -25.51 -7.69
N LYS A 197 -20.19 -25.59 -6.69
CA LYS A 197 -21.64 -25.55 -6.90
C LYS A 197 -22.14 -24.12 -6.89
N ARG A 198 -22.91 -23.74 -7.92
CA ARG A 198 -23.55 -22.43 -8.00
C ARG A 198 -24.59 -22.30 -6.88
N ILE A 199 -24.37 -21.37 -5.96
CA ILE A 199 -25.27 -21.09 -4.84
C ILE A 199 -26.30 -20.02 -5.18
N GLY A 200 -26.02 -19.15 -6.14
CA GLY A 200 -26.98 -18.13 -6.58
C GLY A 200 -26.37 -17.06 -7.48
N THR A 201 -27.10 -15.97 -7.63
CA THR A 201 -26.65 -14.74 -8.30
C THR A 201 -26.61 -13.60 -7.27
N ALA A 202 -25.52 -12.84 -7.24
CA ALA A 202 -25.39 -11.69 -6.34
C ALA A 202 -26.40 -10.59 -6.71
N LYS A 203 -27.23 -10.17 -5.75
CA LYS A 203 -28.28 -9.17 -5.95
C LYS A 203 -27.86 -7.80 -5.44
N GLN A 204 -27.26 -7.73 -4.25
CA GLN A 204 -26.79 -6.48 -3.65
C GLN A 204 -25.86 -6.72 -2.46
N ILE A 205 -25.12 -5.69 -2.10
CA ILE A 205 -24.38 -5.61 -0.84
C ILE A 205 -25.27 -4.93 0.21
N GLY A 206 -25.35 -5.50 1.40
CA GLY A 206 -26.02 -4.96 2.56
C GLY A 206 -25.06 -4.75 3.74
N ILE A 207 -25.56 -4.10 4.78
CA ILE A 207 -24.90 -3.96 6.07
C ILE A 207 -25.84 -4.57 7.10
N ASP A 208 -25.34 -5.51 7.89
CA ASP A 208 -26.10 -6.19 8.94
C ASP A 208 -26.28 -5.28 10.19
N SER A 209 -27.15 -5.65 11.12
CA SER A 209 -27.38 -4.92 12.38
C SER A 209 -26.12 -4.72 13.23
N SER A 210 -25.08 -5.52 13.00
CA SER A 210 -23.75 -5.38 13.64
C SER A 210 -22.78 -4.47 12.85
N GLN A 211 -23.28 -3.64 11.93
CA GLN A 211 -22.49 -2.77 11.03
C GLN A 211 -21.47 -3.54 10.17
N SER A 212 -21.68 -4.83 9.96
CA SER A 212 -20.80 -5.68 9.16
C SER A 212 -21.33 -5.84 7.74
N LEU A 213 -20.43 -5.80 6.75
CA LEU A 213 -20.79 -5.89 5.34
C LEU A 213 -21.22 -7.34 4.98
N VAL A 214 -22.34 -7.49 4.29
CA VAL A 214 -22.92 -8.78 3.89
C VAL A 214 -23.35 -8.75 2.43
N LEU A 215 -23.22 -9.87 1.72
CA LEU A 215 -23.66 -10.05 0.34
C LEU A 215 -25.00 -10.80 0.31
N VAL A 216 -26.02 -10.21 -0.31
CA VAL A 216 -27.31 -10.87 -0.52
C VAL A 216 -27.29 -11.56 -1.88
N ILE A 217 -27.45 -12.88 -1.88
CA ILE A 217 -27.54 -13.70 -3.08
C ILE A 217 -28.96 -14.21 -3.26
N SER A 218 -29.44 -14.26 -4.50
CA SER A 218 -30.71 -14.90 -4.83
C SER A 218 -30.43 -16.26 -5.45
N ASN A 219 -30.95 -17.32 -4.85
CA ASN A 219 -30.89 -18.67 -5.41
C ASN A 219 -31.89 -18.82 -6.58
N ASN A 220 -31.76 -19.86 -7.40
CA ASN A 220 -32.64 -20.14 -8.54
C ASN A 220 -34.12 -20.32 -8.14
N ASN A 221 -34.40 -20.60 -6.86
CA ASN A 221 -35.75 -20.69 -6.29
C ASN A 221 -36.34 -19.34 -5.83
N GLY A 222 -35.63 -18.22 -6.04
CA GLY A 222 -36.06 -16.88 -5.61
C GLY A 222 -35.90 -16.61 -4.10
N SER A 223 -35.25 -17.50 -3.36
CA SER A 223 -34.92 -17.30 -1.95
C SER A 223 -33.61 -16.51 -1.82
N ASP A 224 -33.65 -15.44 -1.02
CA ASP A 224 -32.51 -14.57 -0.74
C ASP A 224 -31.72 -15.14 0.45
N GLN A 225 -30.44 -15.43 0.26
CA GLN A 225 -29.51 -15.89 1.29
C GLN A 225 -28.46 -14.81 1.54
N THR A 226 -28.24 -14.49 2.82
CA THR A 226 -27.25 -13.48 3.23
C THR A 226 -25.93 -14.17 3.57
N ILE A 227 -24.85 -13.72 2.95
CA ILE A 227 -23.50 -14.27 3.12
C ILE A 227 -22.61 -13.18 3.72
N PRO A 228 -22.00 -13.40 4.89
CA PRO A 228 -21.05 -12.45 5.46
C PRO A 228 -19.86 -12.21 4.52
N TRP A 229 -19.37 -10.98 4.43
CA TRP A 229 -18.21 -10.67 3.59
C TRP A 229 -16.95 -11.45 4.01
N SER A 230 -16.85 -11.82 5.29
CA SER A 230 -15.77 -12.67 5.84
C SER A 230 -15.65 -14.04 5.17
N ASN A 231 -16.74 -14.53 4.56
CA ASN A 231 -16.76 -15.83 3.89
C ASN A 231 -16.39 -15.73 2.41
N ILE A 232 -16.13 -14.54 1.88
CA ILE A 232 -15.79 -14.37 0.46
C ILE A 232 -14.28 -14.55 0.31
N LYS A 233 -13.89 -15.58 -0.47
CA LYS A 233 -12.48 -15.90 -0.73
C LYS A 233 -11.91 -15.11 -1.91
N LYS A 234 -12.74 -14.87 -2.94
CA LYS A 234 -12.32 -14.15 -4.15
C LYS A 234 -13.52 -13.51 -4.85
N VAL A 235 -13.31 -12.30 -5.35
CA VAL A 235 -14.26 -11.56 -6.20
C VAL A 235 -13.52 -11.21 -7.50
N GLY A 236 -14.02 -11.69 -8.64
CA GLY A 236 -13.40 -11.50 -9.96
C GLY A 236 -14.44 -11.56 -11.08
N GLU A 237 -14.35 -12.58 -11.95
CA GLU A 237 -15.42 -12.93 -12.91
C GLU A 237 -16.52 -13.79 -12.27
N ILE A 238 -16.14 -14.53 -11.22
CA ILE A 238 -17.04 -15.30 -10.36
C ILE A 238 -16.78 -14.93 -8.90
N VAL A 239 -17.80 -15.11 -8.05
CA VAL A 239 -17.67 -14.91 -6.60
C VAL A 239 -17.53 -16.26 -5.93
N LEU A 240 -16.43 -16.47 -5.20
CA LEU A 240 -16.19 -17.72 -4.45
C LEU A 240 -16.42 -17.50 -2.95
N VAL A 241 -17.33 -18.28 -2.38
CA VAL A 241 -17.67 -18.24 -0.96
C VAL A 241 -17.12 -19.49 -0.27
N GLY A 242 -16.28 -19.28 0.74
CA GLY A 242 -15.82 -20.31 1.66
C GLY A 242 -16.90 -20.64 2.68
N THR A 243 -17.08 -21.92 2.94
CA THR A 243 -17.93 -22.39 4.03
C THR A 243 -17.14 -22.24 5.34
N SER A 244 -17.47 -21.26 6.18
CA SER A 244 -17.16 -21.36 7.61
C SER A 244 -18.17 -22.31 8.26
N SER A 245 -18.06 -23.59 7.89
CA SER A 245 -18.85 -24.69 8.42
C SER A 245 -18.33 -25.07 9.81
N ALA A 246 -18.73 -24.28 10.81
CA ALA A 246 -18.97 -24.74 12.17
C ALA A 246 -20.47 -24.74 12.44
N ALA A 247 -21.25 -25.45 11.61
CA ALA A 247 -22.65 -25.77 11.87
C ALA A 247 -23.07 -26.95 10.98
N SER A 248 -22.73 -28.14 11.45
CA SER A 248 -23.50 -29.38 11.43
C SER A 248 -24.65 -29.49 10.43
N GLN A 249 -24.46 -30.41 9.48
CA GLN A 249 -25.53 -31.19 8.89
C GLN A 249 -26.41 -31.78 10.02
N ALA A 250 -27.67 -31.39 10.05
CA ALA A 250 -28.70 -32.13 10.76
C ALA A 250 -29.39 -33.08 9.76
N PRO A 251 -29.51 -34.37 10.10
CA PRO A 251 -30.71 -35.13 9.81
C PRO A 251 -31.53 -35.38 11.10
N PRO A 252 -32.82 -35.75 10.97
CA PRO A 252 -33.85 -35.47 11.96
C PRO A 252 -33.93 -36.50 13.10
N THR A 253 -34.31 -35.97 14.27
CA THR A 253 -35.31 -36.50 15.21
C THR A 253 -35.31 -38.00 15.49
N VAL A 254 -34.84 -38.41 16.69
CA VAL A 254 -35.66 -39.12 17.70
C VAL A 254 -35.00 -38.94 19.09
N ALA A 255 -35.78 -38.52 20.09
CA ALA A 255 -35.41 -38.47 21.52
C ALA A 255 -35.68 -39.84 22.23
N PRO A 256 -35.56 -40.04 23.56
CA PRO A 256 -34.83 -39.38 24.67
C PRO A 256 -34.07 -40.43 25.57
N PRO A 257 -33.70 -40.15 26.85
CA PRO A 257 -33.04 -39.00 27.50
C PRO A 257 -31.66 -39.39 28.09
N VAL A 258 -30.89 -38.42 28.64
CA VAL A 258 -30.15 -38.49 29.93
C VAL A 258 -29.03 -37.41 30.00
N GLN A 259 -29.35 -36.35 30.74
CA GLN A 259 -28.56 -35.60 31.74
C GLN A 259 -27.22 -34.89 31.37
N THR A 260 -27.33 -33.55 31.22
CA THR A 260 -26.53 -32.43 31.82
C THR A 260 -25.06 -32.16 31.43
N PRO A 261 -24.54 -30.91 31.58
CA PRO A 261 -25.20 -29.60 31.80
C PRO A 261 -24.82 -28.51 30.77
N THR A 262 -25.69 -27.50 30.77
CA THR A 262 -25.82 -26.32 29.93
C THR A 262 -24.61 -25.36 29.98
N ASP A 263 -24.05 -25.07 28.80
CA ASP A 263 -23.16 -23.95 28.56
C ASP A 263 -23.99 -22.65 28.53
N SER A 264 -24.04 -21.95 29.66
CA SER A 264 -24.46 -20.56 29.76
C SER A 264 -24.06 -20.07 31.14
N GLY A 265 -22.91 -19.39 31.23
CA GLY A 265 -22.36 -18.82 32.47
C GLY A 265 -23.20 -17.71 33.09
N LYS A 266 -24.53 -17.85 33.18
CA LYS A 266 -25.45 -16.93 33.84
C LYS A 266 -25.96 -17.54 35.13
N CYS A 267 -25.89 -16.79 36.22
CA CYS A 267 -26.39 -17.24 37.50
C CYS A 267 -27.93 -17.35 37.46
N PRO A 268 -28.52 -18.47 37.86
CA PRO A 268 -29.98 -18.64 37.87
C PRO A 268 -30.69 -17.80 38.94
N SER A 269 -29.99 -17.35 39.99
CA SER A 269 -30.58 -16.56 41.08
C SER A 269 -30.64 -15.06 40.79
N CYS A 270 -29.59 -14.50 40.16
CA CYS A 270 -29.49 -13.05 39.94
C CYS A 270 -29.24 -12.67 38.48
N ASN A 271 -29.23 -13.65 37.57
CA ASN A 271 -29.02 -13.48 36.14
C ASN A 271 -27.68 -12.82 35.75
N PHE A 272 -26.70 -12.80 36.67
CA PHE A 272 -25.37 -12.25 36.43
C PHE A 272 -24.51 -13.20 35.57
N VAL A 273 -23.76 -12.66 34.62
CA VAL A 273 -22.87 -13.43 33.74
C VAL A 273 -21.53 -13.65 34.45
N ASN A 274 -21.30 -14.87 34.93
CA ASN A 274 -20.05 -15.30 35.56
C ASN A 274 -19.03 -15.79 34.54
N LYS A 275 -17.74 -15.71 34.90
CA LYS A 275 -16.64 -16.26 34.11
C LYS A 275 -16.83 -17.77 33.86
N ALA A 276 -16.40 -18.22 32.68
CA ALA A 276 -16.41 -19.64 32.33
C ALA A 276 -15.54 -20.45 33.33
N GLY A 277 -16.15 -21.42 34.00
CA GLY A 277 -15.52 -22.25 35.03
C GLY A 277 -15.70 -21.78 36.48
N SER A 278 -16.41 -20.69 36.74
CA SER A 278 -16.76 -20.27 38.11
C SER A 278 -17.70 -21.29 38.76
N LYS A 279 -17.40 -21.72 40.00
CA LYS A 279 -18.24 -22.67 40.76
C LYS A 279 -19.33 -22.00 41.61
N PHE A 280 -19.22 -20.68 41.78
CA PHE A 280 -20.17 -19.84 42.50
C PHE A 280 -20.31 -18.52 41.75
N CYS A 281 -21.49 -17.92 41.85
CA CYS A 281 -21.77 -16.61 41.30
C CYS A 281 -20.99 -15.54 42.07
N GLU A 282 -20.27 -14.68 41.35
CA GLU A 282 -19.45 -13.61 41.92
C GLU A 282 -20.30 -12.53 42.59
N GLU A 283 -21.52 -12.28 42.09
CA GLU A 283 -22.43 -11.27 42.67
C GLU A 283 -23.28 -11.74 43.86
N CYS A 284 -23.79 -12.98 43.85
CA CYS A 284 -24.76 -13.43 44.86
C CYS A 284 -24.34 -14.68 45.65
N GLY A 285 -23.17 -15.25 45.37
CA GLY A 285 -22.65 -16.43 46.06
C GLY A 285 -23.40 -17.75 45.77
N THR A 286 -24.42 -17.74 44.90
CA THR A 286 -25.15 -18.98 44.54
C THR A 286 -24.27 -19.90 43.70
N LYS A 287 -24.29 -21.20 44.00
CA LYS A 287 -23.57 -22.21 43.22
C LYS A 287 -24.10 -22.30 41.78
N ILE A 288 -23.20 -22.29 40.81
CA ILE A 288 -23.49 -22.38 39.36
C ILE A 288 -22.79 -23.60 38.74
#